data_AF-A0AAN8ZY23-F1
#
_entry.id   AF-A0AAN8ZY23-F1
#
_cell.length_a   1.000
_cell.length_b   1.000
_cell.length_c   1.000
_cell.angle_alpha   90.00
_cell.angle_beta   90.00
_cell.angle_gamma   90.00
#
_symmetry.space_group_name_H-M   'P 1'
#
loop_
_entity.id
_entity.type
_entity.pdbx_description
1 polymer ?
#
loop_
_entity_poly.entity_id
_entity_poly.type
_entity_poly.pdbx_seq_one_letter_code
_entity_poly.pdbx_strand_id
1 'polypeptide(L)'
;VFINRNNGTKANALGYDVRKSVAKQCETKKIIKRYFKKRDRGFGQCFINRFDKTYKRSKAPAEEKAAWLFYAEQMVNKDQGIDSWLDISARDAFNFRGADQWDQWKDGYDTLLNHLMANVPFEKIKTNTPVCRIYWDDNNRALVVTKAGTSYLAKHVLMTVSIGYLKEHHSQLFIPELPEKYTKLLDVSMLAVVILNS
;
A
#
# COMPACT_ATOMS: atom_id res chain seq x y z
N VAL A 1 -16.76 -6.79 2.75
CA VAL A 1 -18.15 -6.50 2.30
C VAL A 1 -18.74 -5.42 3.18
N PHE A 2 -18.72 -4.18 2.70
CA PHE A 2 -19.65 -3.08 3.04
C PHE A 2 -19.64 -2.15 1.83
N ILE A 3 -20.26 -2.60 0.74
CA ILE A 3 -20.51 -1.70 -0.41
C ILE A 3 -21.77 -0.94 -0.02
N ASN A 4 -21.59 0.28 0.48
CA ASN A 4 -22.68 1.23 0.45
C ASN A 4 -22.96 1.50 -1.03
N ARG A 5 -23.94 0.78 -1.61
CA ARG A 5 -24.45 0.99 -2.96
C ARG A 5 -25.15 2.35 -2.97
N ASN A 6 -24.37 3.42 -2.95
CA ASN A 6 -24.86 4.74 -3.27
C ASN A 6 -25.13 4.74 -4.77
N ASN A 7 -26.39 4.57 -5.11
CA ASN A 7 -26.98 4.49 -6.44
C ASN A 7 -26.87 5.81 -7.25
N GLY A 8 -25.89 6.67 -6.97
CA GLY A 8 -25.58 7.90 -7.71
C GLY A 8 -26.64 9.01 -7.65
N THR A 9 -27.89 8.68 -7.30
CA THR A 9 -29.06 9.57 -7.34
C THR A 9 -29.11 10.60 -6.20
N LYS A 10 -28.21 10.52 -5.21
CA LYS A 10 -28.12 11.45 -4.06
C LYS A 10 -26.79 12.22 -3.97
N ALA A 11 -25.94 12.20 -5.00
CA ALA A 11 -24.73 13.00 -5.01
C ALA A 11 -25.10 14.49 -5.18
N ASN A 12 -25.02 15.28 -4.11
CA ASN A 12 -25.18 16.73 -4.20
C ASN A 12 -23.80 17.43 -4.36
N ALA A 13 -23.79 18.58 -5.02
CA ALA A 13 -22.58 19.39 -5.19
C ALA A 13 -21.96 19.78 -3.83
N LEU A 14 -22.81 19.96 -2.80
CA LEU A 14 -22.39 20.37 -1.46
C LEU A 14 -21.45 19.36 -0.78
N GLY A 15 -21.76 18.06 -0.83
CA GLY A 15 -20.93 17.02 -0.23
C GLY A 15 -19.60 16.88 -0.96
N TYR A 16 -19.61 17.01 -2.28
CA TYR A 16 -18.38 17.05 -3.09
C TYR A 16 -17.49 18.25 -2.73
N ASP A 17 -18.08 19.44 -2.58
CA ASP A 17 -17.37 20.67 -2.20
C ASP A 17 -16.82 20.60 -0.77
N VAL A 18 -17.60 20.06 0.16
CA VAL A 18 -17.15 19.83 1.53
C VAL A 18 -15.96 18.86 1.53
N ARG A 19 -16.04 17.75 0.79
CA ARG A 19 -14.94 16.80 0.66
C ARG A 19 -13.70 17.46 0.05
N LYS A 20 -13.84 18.27 -1.02
CA LYS A 20 -12.74 19.06 -1.61
C LYS A 20 -12.08 19.99 -0.57
N SER A 21 -12.91 20.72 0.18
CA SER A 21 -12.45 21.67 1.18
C SER A 21 -11.73 20.97 2.34
N VAL A 22 -12.25 19.84 2.83
CA VAL A 22 -11.63 19.07 3.91
C VAL A 22 -10.31 18.45 3.45
N ALA A 23 -10.24 17.89 2.24
CA ALA A 23 -9.00 17.37 1.66
C ALA A 23 -7.92 18.46 1.59
N LYS A 24 -8.23 19.63 1.00
CA LYS A 24 -7.31 20.78 0.93
C LYS A 24 -6.79 21.21 2.30
N GLN A 25 -7.57 21.03 3.37
CA GLN A 25 -7.13 21.32 4.73
C GLN A 25 -6.25 20.21 5.30
N CYS A 26 -6.70 18.95 5.23
CA CYS A 26 -6.01 17.82 5.86
C CYS A 26 -4.73 17.40 5.13
N GLU A 27 -4.65 17.61 3.83
CA GLU A 27 -3.48 17.33 3.00
C GLU A 27 -2.39 18.42 3.09
N THR A 28 -2.39 19.21 4.17
CA THR A 28 -1.35 20.20 4.44
C THR A 28 -0.51 19.82 5.65
N LYS A 29 0.82 19.86 5.50
CA LYS A 29 1.78 19.59 6.58
C LYS A 29 1.48 20.38 7.86
N LYS A 30 1.03 21.65 7.73
CA LYS A 30 0.72 22.51 8.89
C LYS A 30 -0.44 21.98 9.73
N ILE A 31 -1.49 21.47 9.10
CA ILE A 31 -2.68 21.00 9.80
C ILE A 31 -2.45 19.60 10.35
N ILE A 32 -1.88 18.71 9.55
CA ILE A 32 -1.65 17.32 9.97
C ILE A 32 -0.65 17.21 11.12
N LYS A 33 0.31 18.15 11.24
CA LYS A 33 1.26 18.22 12.36
C LYS A 33 0.60 18.28 13.73
N ARG A 34 -0.62 18.83 13.81
CA ARG A 34 -1.39 18.86 15.07
C ARG A 34 -1.88 17.47 15.50
N TYR A 35 -2.06 16.58 14.53
CA TYR A 35 -2.44 15.19 14.76
C TYR A 35 -1.24 14.32 15.12
N PHE A 36 0.00 14.75 14.82
CA PHE A 36 1.23 14.02 15.19
C PHE A 36 1.48 13.98 16.70
N LYS A 37 1.01 15.01 17.43
CA LYS A 37 1.26 15.16 18.87
C LYS A 37 0.56 14.10 19.72
N LYS A 38 -0.48 13.45 19.19
CA LYS A 38 -1.14 12.28 19.79
C LYS A 38 -0.71 11.09 18.93
N ARG A 39 0.33 10.38 19.37
CA ARG A 39 1.05 9.34 18.59
C ARG A 39 0.16 8.21 18.05
N ASP A 40 -1.10 8.13 18.46
CA ASP A 40 -2.05 7.08 18.10
C ASP A 40 -3.10 7.51 17.07
N ARG A 41 -2.90 8.63 16.36
CA ARG A 41 -3.87 9.12 15.37
C ARG A 41 -3.35 8.92 13.95
N GLY A 42 -4.03 8.05 13.21
CA GLY A 42 -3.88 7.91 11.77
C GLY A 42 -4.21 9.19 11.01
N PHE A 43 -3.69 9.29 9.79
CA PHE A 43 -3.92 10.42 8.88
C PHE A 43 -5.42 10.75 8.71
N GLY A 44 -6.24 9.72 8.53
CA GLY A 44 -7.69 9.83 8.37
C GLY A 44 -8.43 10.54 9.50
N GLN A 45 -7.85 10.60 10.71
CA GLN A 45 -8.48 11.27 11.85
C GLN A 45 -8.67 12.78 11.61
N CYS A 46 -7.85 13.39 10.76
CA CYS A 46 -8.07 14.78 10.35
C CYS A 46 -9.38 14.93 9.58
N PHE A 47 -9.63 14.04 8.63
CA PHE A 47 -10.81 14.04 7.79
C PHE A 47 -12.06 13.83 8.64
N ILE A 48 -12.11 12.78 9.47
CA ILE A 48 -13.23 12.49 10.38
C ILE A 48 -13.59 13.74 11.20
N ASN A 49 -12.61 14.32 11.91
CA ASN A 49 -12.85 15.46 12.80
C ASN A 49 -13.33 16.73 12.07
N ARG A 50 -12.89 16.95 10.83
CA ARG A 50 -13.22 18.17 10.06
C ARG A 50 -14.48 18.00 9.25
N PHE A 51 -14.74 16.80 8.72
CA PHE A 51 -15.95 16.49 7.99
C PHE A 51 -17.17 16.68 8.87
N ASP A 52 -17.10 16.26 10.14
CA ASP A 52 -18.17 16.46 11.11
C ASP A 52 -18.49 17.93 11.39
N LYS A 53 -17.45 18.77 11.43
CA LYS A 53 -17.60 20.22 11.68
C LYS A 53 -18.12 20.97 10.46
N THR A 54 -17.78 20.51 9.26
CA THR A 54 -18.05 21.19 7.99
C THR A 54 -19.41 20.78 7.41
N TYR A 55 -19.73 19.47 7.48
CA TYR A 55 -20.99 18.90 7.02
C TYR A 55 -21.98 18.69 8.17
N LYS A 56 -22.68 19.77 8.53
CA LYS A 56 -23.69 19.77 9.61
C LYS A 56 -24.97 19.03 9.18
N ARG A 57 -25.69 18.45 10.14
CA ARG A 57 -26.94 17.70 9.91
C ARG A 57 -28.06 18.52 9.24
N SER A 58 -28.04 19.85 9.40
CA SER A 58 -28.95 20.77 8.70
C SER A 58 -28.69 20.85 7.19
N LYS A 59 -27.56 20.32 6.71
CA LYS A 59 -27.11 20.39 5.32
C LYS A 59 -27.32 19.08 4.55
N ALA A 60 -27.38 17.94 5.23
CA ALA A 60 -27.64 16.63 4.62
C ALA A 60 -27.99 15.55 5.66
N PRO A 61 -28.71 14.47 5.27
CA PRO A 61 -28.94 13.30 6.11
C PRO A 61 -27.64 12.60 6.55
N ALA A 62 -27.71 11.87 7.67
CA ALA A 62 -26.55 11.18 8.24
C ALA A 62 -25.94 10.14 7.29
N GLU A 63 -26.78 9.38 6.57
CA GLU A 63 -26.34 8.38 5.59
C GLU A 63 -25.55 9.01 4.44
N GLU A 64 -26.01 10.15 3.92
CA GLU A 64 -25.34 10.85 2.84
C GLU A 64 -23.97 11.37 3.29
N LYS A 65 -23.90 11.93 4.51
CA LYS A 65 -22.64 12.35 5.12
C LYS A 65 -21.67 11.19 5.30
N ALA A 66 -22.15 10.03 5.77
CA ALA A 66 -21.32 8.85 5.93
C ALA A 66 -20.79 8.36 4.58
N ALA A 67 -21.61 8.38 3.53
CA ALA A 67 -21.17 7.98 2.20
C ALA A 67 -20.13 8.93 1.59
N TRP A 68 -20.25 10.24 1.81
CA TRP A 68 -19.21 11.19 1.37
C TRP A 68 -17.91 11.06 2.17
N LEU A 69 -17.99 10.75 3.47
CA LEU A 69 -16.80 10.46 4.27
C LEU A 69 -16.11 9.18 3.79
N PHE A 70 -16.88 8.12 3.52
CA PHE A 70 -16.37 6.89 2.93
C PHE A 70 -15.73 7.15 1.57
N TYR A 71 -16.36 7.94 0.70
CA TYR A 71 -15.76 8.35 -0.57
C TYR A 71 -14.43 9.11 -0.38
N ALA A 72 -14.33 9.97 0.65
CA ALA A 72 -13.07 10.64 0.98
C ALA A 72 -11.97 9.65 1.40
N GLU A 73 -12.31 8.64 2.20
CA GLU A 73 -11.39 7.56 2.58
C GLU A 73 -10.93 6.77 1.35
N GLN A 74 -11.86 6.36 0.47
CA GLN A 74 -11.51 5.62 -0.74
C GLN A 74 -10.56 6.39 -1.67
N MET A 75 -10.70 7.72 -1.77
CA MET A 75 -9.78 8.56 -2.55
C MET A 75 -8.37 8.54 -1.96
N VAL A 76 -8.25 8.68 -0.64
CA VAL A 76 -6.94 8.60 0.04
C VAL A 76 -6.35 7.19 -0.09
N ASN A 77 -7.16 6.17 0.14
CA ASN A 77 -6.75 4.77 0.10
C ASN A 77 -6.25 4.35 -1.29
N LYS A 78 -6.92 4.82 -2.36
CA LYS A 78 -6.49 4.61 -3.73
C LYS A 78 -5.08 5.14 -3.98
N ASP A 79 -4.80 6.36 -3.52
CA ASP A 79 -3.51 7.01 -3.78
C ASP A 79 -2.37 6.42 -2.94
N GLN A 80 -2.70 5.84 -1.78
CA GLN A 80 -1.73 5.29 -0.82
C GLN A 80 -1.59 3.76 -0.91
N GLY A 81 -2.49 3.06 -1.61
CA GLY A 81 -2.48 1.61 -1.71
C GLY A 81 -2.72 0.90 -0.38
N ILE A 82 -3.65 1.41 0.42
CA ILE A 82 -3.93 0.95 1.80
C ILE A 82 -5.40 0.55 2.01
N ASP A 83 -5.67 -0.20 3.08
CA ASP A 83 -7.02 -0.63 3.43
C ASP A 83 -7.79 0.45 4.23
N SER A 84 -7.11 1.16 5.14
CA SER A 84 -7.67 2.31 5.84
C SER A 84 -6.69 3.47 5.94
N TRP A 85 -7.17 4.69 5.70
CA TRP A 85 -6.44 5.93 5.95
C TRP A 85 -6.03 6.16 7.41
N LEU A 86 -6.53 5.33 8.34
CA LEU A 86 -6.13 5.34 9.75
C LEU A 86 -4.81 4.58 9.97
N ASP A 87 -4.43 3.71 9.05
CA ASP A 87 -3.16 2.97 9.09
C ASP A 87 -2.01 3.81 8.53
N ILE A 88 -2.29 4.94 7.89
CA ILE A 88 -1.25 5.89 7.49
C ILE A 88 -0.71 6.60 8.74
N SER A 89 0.59 6.47 8.96
CA SER A 89 1.33 7.35 9.86
C SER A 89 1.12 8.81 9.43
N ALA A 90 0.39 9.58 10.23
CA ALA A 90 0.17 10.99 9.95
C ALA A 90 1.51 11.74 9.77
N ARG A 91 2.52 11.38 10.58
CA ARG A 91 3.88 11.95 10.52
C ARG A 91 4.51 11.78 9.16
N ASP A 92 4.31 10.62 8.55
CA ASP A 92 5.05 10.18 7.35
C ASP A 92 4.22 10.34 6.06
N ALA A 93 2.93 10.67 6.17
CA ALA A 93 1.97 10.85 5.07
C ALA A 93 2.38 11.85 3.96
N PHE A 94 3.43 12.65 4.17
CA PHE A 94 3.93 13.63 3.20
C PHE A 94 5.42 13.49 2.90
N ASN A 95 6.04 12.37 3.28
CA ASN A 95 7.46 12.12 3.02
C ASN A 95 7.70 11.70 1.56
N PHE A 96 6.70 11.10 0.93
CA PHE A 96 6.74 10.69 -0.48
C PHE A 96 5.75 11.53 -1.27
N ARG A 97 6.26 12.46 -2.10
CA ARG A 97 5.45 13.21 -3.05
C ARG A 97 5.82 12.72 -4.45
N GLY A 98 4.83 12.20 -5.17
CA GLY A 98 4.98 11.89 -6.59
C GLY A 98 5.10 13.15 -7.44
N ALA A 99 5.38 12.97 -8.73
CA ALA A 99 5.24 14.04 -9.70
C ALA A 99 3.77 14.50 -9.78
N ASP A 100 3.54 15.75 -10.16
CA ASP A 100 2.19 16.36 -10.19
C ASP A 100 1.29 15.79 -11.32
N GLN A 101 1.78 14.82 -12.10
CA GLN A 101 1.07 14.23 -13.25
C GLN A 101 0.75 12.76 -12.99
N TRP A 102 -0.51 12.39 -13.27
CA TRP A 102 -1.05 11.05 -13.14
C TRP A 102 -1.37 10.49 -14.52
N ASP A 103 -0.34 9.99 -15.20
CA ASP A 103 -0.50 9.42 -16.53
C ASP A 103 -0.90 7.96 -16.46
N GLN A 104 -1.79 7.56 -17.37
CA GLN A 104 -2.18 6.17 -17.55
C GLN A 104 -1.50 5.59 -18.78
N TRP A 105 -1.02 4.35 -18.65
CA TRP A 105 -0.45 3.61 -19.76
C TRP A 105 -1.58 3.13 -20.67
N LYS A 106 -1.69 3.74 -21.86
CA LYS A 106 -2.73 3.40 -22.86
C LYS A 106 -2.71 1.92 -23.23
N ASP A 107 -1.51 1.36 -23.36
CA ASP A 107 -1.29 -0.01 -23.81
C ASP A 107 -1.01 -0.97 -22.63
N GLY A 108 -1.41 -0.58 -21.40
CA GLY A 108 -1.18 -1.38 -20.19
C GLY A 108 0.23 -1.25 -19.60
N TYR A 109 0.36 -1.55 -18.30
CA TYR A 109 1.64 -1.48 -17.58
C TYR A 109 2.62 -2.60 -17.97
N ASP A 110 2.13 -3.68 -18.58
CA ASP A 110 2.94 -4.77 -19.11
C ASP A 110 3.84 -4.32 -20.26
N THR A 111 3.51 -3.24 -20.97
CA THR A 111 4.39 -2.61 -21.97
C THR A 111 5.78 -2.30 -21.38
N LEU A 112 5.85 -1.74 -20.16
CA LEU A 112 7.12 -1.48 -19.49
C LEU A 112 7.86 -2.77 -19.15
N LEU A 113 7.14 -3.77 -18.62
CA LEU A 113 7.74 -5.06 -18.28
C LEU A 113 8.31 -5.76 -19.52
N ASN A 114 7.55 -5.77 -20.62
CA ASN A 114 7.98 -6.34 -21.90
C ASN A 114 9.25 -5.64 -22.41
N HIS A 115 9.33 -4.31 -22.30
CA HIS A 115 10.53 -3.56 -22.66
C HIS A 115 11.75 -3.93 -21.79
N LEU A 116 11.57 -4.05 -20.47
CA LEU A 116 12.65 -4.45 -19.57
C LEU A 116 13.10 -5.90 -19.81
N MET A 117 12.15 -6.80 -20.05
CA MET A 117 12.43 -8.22 -20.33
C MET A 117 13.14 -8.44 -21.66
N ALA A 118 13.00 -7.55 -22.64
CA ALA A 118 13.68 -7.68 -23.93
C ALA A 118 15.22 -7.76 -23.81
N ASN A 119 15.79 -7.24 -22.71
CA ASN A 119 17.23 -7.26 -22.44
C ASN A 119 17.66 -8.41 -21.51
N VAL A 120 16.72 -9.25 -21.05
CA VAL A 120 17.01 -10.40 -20.18
C VAL A 120 16.84 -11.68 -21.00
N PRO A 121 17.90 -12.48 -21.19
CA PRO A 121 17.79 -13.72 -21.94
C PRO A 121 16.74 -14.66 -21.31
N PHE A 122 15.74 -15.07 -22.10
CA PHE A 122 14.57 -15.80 -21.61
C PHE A 122 14.95 -17.12 -20.92
N GLU A 123 16.03 -17.77 -21.37
CA GLU A 123 16.54 -19.01 -20.77
C GLU A 123 17.09 -18.83 -19.35
N LYS A 124 17.36 -17.60 -18.93
CA LYS A 124 17.74 -17.24 -17.55
C LYS A 124 16.52 -17.01 -16.65
N ILE A 125 15.34 -16.83 -17.23
CA ILE A 125 14.08 -16.66 -16.49
C ILE A 125 13.46 -18.04 -16.29
N LYS A 126 13.24 -18.43 -15.03
CA LYS A 126 12.66 -19.72 -14.65
C LYS A 126 11.29 -19.51 -14.03
N THR A 127 10.25 -19.62 -14.83
CA THR A 127 8.86 -19.63 -14.34
C THR A 127 8.52 -21.01 -13.75
N ASN A 128 7.41 -21.11 -13.00
CA ASN A 128 6.96 -22.36 -12.35
C ASN A 128 8.04 -23.05 -11.50
N THR A 129 9.01 -22.28 -11.01
CA THR A 129 10.17 -22.78 -10.26
C THR A 129 10.17 -22.15 -8.87
N PRO A 130 9.17 -22.46 -8.02
CA PRO A 130 9.05 -21.83 -6.71
C PRO A 130 10.24 -22.19 -5.82
N VAL A 131 10.91 -21.18 -5.30
CA VAL A 131 11.97 -21.32 -4.28
C VAL A 131 11.33 -21.73 -2.96
N CYS A 132 11.96 -22.67 -2.25
CA CYS A 132 11.50 -23.11 -0.93
C CYS A 132 12.54 -22.91 0.18
N ARG A 133 13.84 -22.87 -0.15
CA ARG A 133 14.91 -22.63 0.82
C ARG A 133 16.06 -21.86 0.18
N ILE A 134 16.72 -21.06 1.00
CA ILE A 134 17.91 -20.28 0.65
C ILE A 134 18.92 -20.53 1.75
N TYR A 135 19.94 -21.33 1.44
CA TYR A 135 21.08 -21.49 2.31
C TYR A 135 22.06 -20.36 2.01
N TRP A 136 22.53 -19.66 3.03
CA TRP A 136 23.46 -18.55 2.86
C TRP A 136 24.50 -18.52 3.99
N ASP A 137 25.68 -17.97 3.71
CA ASP A 137 26.74 -17.78 4.69
C ASP A 137 27.52 -16.48 4.41
N ASP A 138 28.41 -16.12 5.34
CA ASP A 138 29.29 -14.95 5.20
C ASP A 138 30.44 -15.18 4.18
N ASN A 139 30.53 -16.37 3.57
CA ASN A 139 31.60 -16.73 2.63
C ASN A 139 31.25 -16.38 1.17
N ASN A 140 30.32 -15.45 0.94
CA ASN A 140 29.84 -15.07 -0.39
C ASN A 140 29.34 -16.27 -1.20
N ARG A 141 28.59 -17.18 -0.56
CA ARG A 141 27.91 -18.28 -1.25
C ARG A 141 26.48 -18.39 -0.76
N ALA A 142 25.60 -18.65 -1.70
CA ALA A 142 24.20 -18.93 -1.44
C ALA A 142 23.72 -20.06 -2.34
N LEU A 143 22.95 -20.98 -1.75
CA LEU A 143 22.31 -22.08 -2.45
C LEU A 143 20.80 -21.87 -2.41
N VAL A 144 20.22 -21.61 -3.57
CA VAL A 144 18.77 -21.46 -3.74
C VAL A 144 18.19 -22.80 -4.12
N VAL A 145 17.29 -23.33 -3.30
CA VAL A 145 16.63 -24.63 -3.50
C VAL A 145 15.16 -24.41 -3.86
N THR A 146 14.72 -25.10 -4.89
CA THR A 146 13.34 -25.06 -5.39
C THR A 146 12.50 -26.18 -4.81
N LYS A 147 11.16 -26.05 -4.84
CA LYS A 147 10.25 -27.12 -4.41
C LYS A 147 10.44 -28.43 -5.19
N ALA A 148 10.91 -28.36 -6.43
CA ALA A 148 11.21 -29.52 -7.27
C ALA A 148 12.56 -30.19 -6.93
N GLY A 149 13.32 -29.65 -5.97
CA GLY A 149 14.62 -30.19 -5.55
C GLY A 149 15.81 -29.66 -6.36
N THR A 150 15.58 -28.91 -7.45
CA THR A 150 16.66 -28.23 -8.19
C THR A 150 17.32 -27.18 -7.31
N SER A 151 18.66 -27.12 -7.35
CA SER A 151 19.46 -26.19 -6.56
C SER A 151 20.35 -25.33 -7.44
N TYR A 152 20.48 -24.04 -7.10
CA TYR A 152 21.30 -23.07 -7.81
C TYR A 152 22.32 -22.46 -6.86
N LEU A 153 23.61 -22.66 -7.15
CA LEU A 153 24.70 -22.05 -6.40
C LEU A 153 25.05 -20.68 -6.99
N ALA A 154 25.08 -19.65 -6.15
CA ALA A 154 25.42 -18.29 -6.54
C ALA A 154 26.35 -17.66 -5.50
N LYS A 155 27.06 -16.59 -5.91
CA LYS A 155 27.85 -15.78 -4.97
C LYS A 155 26.96 -14.82 -4.15
N HIS A 156 25.90 -14.32 -4.78
CA HIS A 156 24.95 -13.39 -4.20
C HIS A 156 23.53 -13.72 -4.67
N VAL A 157 22.54 -13.41 -3.84
CA VAL A 157 21.11 -13.54 -4.16
C VAL A 157 20.45 -12.18 -3.96
N LEU A 158 19.77 -11.70 -5.00
CA LEU A 158 18.89 -10.55 -4.90
C LEU A 158 17.45 -11.04 -4.64
N MET A 159 16.87 -10.61 -3.52
CA MET A 159 15.52 -11.01 -3.13
C MET A 159 14.51 -9.90 -3.44
N THR A 160 13.54 -10.23 -4.29
CA THR A 160 12.44 -9.33 -4.67
C THR A 160 11.07 -9.94 -4.37
N VAL A 161 11.01 -10.80 -3.35
CA VAL A 161 9.76 -11.41 -2.87
C VAL A 161 8.88 -10.36 -2.21
N SER A 162 7.57 -10.56 -2.26
CA SER A 162 6.65 -9.64 -1.58
C SER A 162 6.86 -9.70 -0.06
N ILE A 163 6.70 -8.56 0.60
CA ILE A 163 6.84 -8.48 2.06
C ILE A 163 5.80 -9.34 2.80
N GLY A 164 4.62 -9.56 2.21
CA GLY A 164 3.61 -10.49 2.75
C GLY A 164 4.10 -11.92 2.78
N TYR A 165 4.69 -12.37 1.68
CA TYR A 165 5.31 -13.69 1.65
C TYR A 165 6.47 -13.81 2.63
N LEU A 166 7.32 -12.76 2.74
CA LEU A 166 8.41 -12.77 3.71
C LEU A 166 7.93 -12.90 5.15
N LYS A 167 6.91 -12.14 5.56
CA LYS A 167 6.36 -12.22 6.92
C LYS A 167 5.91 -13.64 7.30
N GLU A 168 5.28 -14.34 6.38
CA GLU A 168 4.75 -15.68 6.64
C GLU A 168 5.83 -16.77 6.57
N HIS A 169 6.86 -16.58 5.75
CA HIS A 169 7.78 -17.66 5.37
C HIS A 169 9.26 -17.40 5.70
N HIS A 170 9.66 -16.24 6.23
CA HIS A 170 11.09 -15.92 6.40
C HIS A 170 11.84 -16.95 7.26
N SER A 171 11.22 -17.49 8.31
CA SER A 171 11.85 -18.48 9.21
C SER A 171 12.11 -19.82 8.53
N GLN A 172 11.33 -20.17 7.50
CA GLN A 172 11.48 -21.42 6.74
C GLN A 172 12.30 -21.22 5.46
N LEU A 173 12.28 -20.01 4.91
CA LEU A 173 12.91 -19.67 3.64
C LEU A 173 14.42 -19.49 3.77
N PHE A 174 14.92 -18.93 4.87
CA PHE A 174 16.35 -18.64 5.04
C PHE A 174 17.02 -19.60 6.02
N ILE A 175 18.19 -20.12 5.63
CA ILE A 175 19.01 -21.00 6.47
C ILE A 175 20.46 -20.49 6.43
N PRO A 176 21.01 -19.95 7.53
CA PRO A 176 20.35 -19.71 8.82
C PRO A 176 19.22 -18.67 8.70
N GLU A 177 18.39 -18.56 9.73
CA GLU A 177 17.34 -17.53 9.78
C GLU A 177 17.93 -16.11 9.63
N LEU A 178 17.10 -15.18 9.16
CA LEU A 178 17.50 -13.78 9.06
C LEU A 178 17.83 -13.22 10.46
N PRO A 179 18.85 -12.36 10.58
CA PRO A 179 19.16 -11.68 11.83
C PRO A 179 17.95 -10.94 12.43
N GLU A 180 17.85 -10.95 13.76
CA GLU A 180 16.70 -10.42 14.52
C GLU A 180 16.32 -8.97 14.15
N LYS A 181 17.30 -8.13 13.78
CA LYS A 181 17.06 -6.76 13.34
C LYS A 181 16.15 -6.68 12.10
N TYR A 182 16.18 -7.68 11.23
CA TYR A 182 15.35 -7.73 10.03
C TYR A 182 13.97 -8.32 10.33
N THR A 183 13.88 -9.36 11.15
CA THR A 183 12.60 -9.98 11.51
C THR A 183 11.71 -9.03 12.31
N LYS A 184 12.28 -8.30 13.28
CA LYS A 184 11.56 -7.24 14.01
C LYS A 184 10.97 -6.17 13.09
N LEU A 185 11.66 -5.82 12.01
CA LEU A 185 11.17 -4.83 11.03
C LEU A 185 10.05 -5.39 10.17
N LEU A 186 10.08 -6.68 9.84
CA LEU A 186 8.98 -7.34 9.14
C LEU A 186 7.72 -7.28 10.00
N ASP A 187 7.79 -7.58 11.29
CA ASP A 187 6.64 -7.60 12.19
C ASP A 187 5.90 -6.26 12.29
N VAL A 188 6.64 -5.15 12.32
CA VAL A 188 6.05 -3.80 12.45
C VAL A 188 5.64 -3.16 11.12
N SER A 189 6.05 -3.75 9.99
CA SER A 189 5.67 -3.23 8.66
C SER A 189 4.21 -3.56 8.37
N MET A 190 3.40 -2.62 7.89
CA MET A 190 2.02 -2.91 7.49
C MET A 190 1.92 -3.29 6.02
N LEU A 191 0.94 -4.14 5.72
CA LEU A 191 0.57 -4.58 4.38
C LEU A 191 -0.90 -4.28 4.18
N ALA A 192 -1.24 -3.86 2.98
CA ALA A 192 -2.61 -3.67 2.57
C ALA A 192 -2.89 -4.44 1.28
N VAL A 193 -4.14 -4.85 1.11
CA VAL A 193 -4.59 -5.62 -0.05
C VAL A 193 -5.73 -4.87 -0.71
N VAL A 194 -5.40 -4.13 -1.76
CA VAL A 194 -6.42 -3.45 -2.58
C VAL A 194 -7.07 -4.47 -3.51
N ILE A 195 -8.24 -4.97 -3.13
CA ILE A 195 -9.08 -5.81 -4.01
C ILE A 195 -9.89 -4.88 -4.93
N LEU A 196 -9.51 -4.81 -6.20
CA LEU A 196 -10.32 -4.20 -7.25
C LEU A 196 -11.28 -5.28 -7.79
N ASN A 197 -12.53 -5.28 -7.34
CA ASN A 197 -13.56 -6.11 -7.96
C ASN A 197 -13.99 -5.45 -9.28
N SER A 198 -13.79 -6.17 -10.39
CA SER A 198 -14.33 -5.87 -11.73
C SER A 198 -15.82 -6.20 -11.82
#